data_AF-A0A0F9CBM6-F1
#
_entry.id   AF-A0A0F9CBM6-F1
#
_cell.length_a   1.000
_cell.length_b   1.000
_cell.length_c   1.000
_cell.angle_alpha   90.00
_cell.angle_beta   90.00
_cell.angle_gamma   90.00
#
_symmetry.space_group_name_H-M   'P 1'
#
loop_
_entity.id
_entity.type
_entity.pdbx_description
1 polymer ?
#
loop_
_entity_poly.entity_id
_entity_poly.type
_entity_poly.pdbx_seq_one_letter_code
_entity_poly.pdbx_strand_id
1 'polypeptide(L)'
;MAPVVNCDLGAVVEKARLPAATEFTFMVRKAELGPAKNINKNTGKIEDRIACEVFPLDAGWEDRIVYQNWSLSPRALESDSPTFSIKKFFTVVGFNVGPQWSTEDLLTIKFVATVKYKEGDNRPQLDKVLRGA
;
A
#
# COMPACT_ATOMS: atom_id res chain seq x y z
N MET A 1 40.50 -9.38 13.04
CA MET A 1 39.75 -10.18 12.05
C MET A 1 38.30 -10.19 12.46
N ALA A 2 37.39 -9.67 11.64
CA ALA A 2 35.96 -9.83 11.87
C ALA A 2 35.58 -11.31 11.64
N PRO A 3 34.66 -11.90 12.42
CA PRO A 3 34.23 -13.26 12.22
C PRO A 3 33.57 -13.41 10.85
N VAL A 4 34.03 -14.37 10.06
CA VAL A 4 33.40 -14.76 8.80
C VAL A 4 32.14 -15.55 9.15
N VAL A 5 30.97 -14.93 8.95
CA VAL A 5 29.68 -15.61 9.11
C VAL A 5 29.48 -16.47 7.86
N ASN A 6 29.69 -17.78 7.98
CA ASN A 6 29.29 -18.74 6.97
C ASN A 6 27.76 -18.86 6.98
N CYS A 7 27.11 -18.15 6.05
CA CYS A 7 25.68 -18.25 5.85
C CYS A 7 25.41 -19.40 4.88
N ASP A 8 24.76 -20.47 5.34
CA ASP A 8 24.32 -21.56 4.48
C ASP A 8 23.14 -21.09 3.61
N LEU A 9 23.46 -20.72 2.38
CA LEU A 9 22.47 -20.27 1.40
C LEU A 9 21.54 -21.41 0.92
N GLY A 10 21.89 -22.69 1.17
CA GLY A 10 21.05 -23.84 0.86
C GLY A 10 19.83 -23.98 1.78
N ALA A 11 19.87 -23.35 2.96
CA ALA A 11 18.74 -23.26 3.90
C ALA A 11 17.79 -22.09 3.58
N VAL A 12 18.15 -21.22 2.63
CA VAL A 12 17.30 -20.11 2.20
C VAL A 12 16.22 -20.65 1.26
N VAL A 13 15.10 -21.05 1.84
CA VAL A 13 13.91 -21.41 1.05
C VAL A 13 13.37 -20.14 0.40
N GLU A 14 13.56 -20.01 -0.92
CA GLU A 14 12.92 -18.97 -1.70
C GLU A 14 11.40 -19.11 -1.59
N LYS A 15 10.79 -18.25 -0.77
CA LYS A 15 9.34 -18.21 -0.62
C LYS A 15 8.72 -17.82 -1.97
N ALA A 16 7.60 -18.44 -2.33
CA ALA A 16 6.89 -18.17 -3.58
C ALA A 16 6.41 -16.71 -3.66
N ARG A 17 6.51 -16.07 -4.83
CA ARG A 17 6.00 -14.71 -5.05
C ARG A 17 4.47 -14.69 -5.02
N LEU A 18 3.88 -13.55 -4.64
CA LEU A 18 2.43 -13.37 -4.78
C LEU A 18 2.04 -13.53 -6.26
N PRO A 19 1.10 -14.42 -6.60
CA PRO A 19 0.60 -14.57 -7.96
C PRO A 19 0.05 -13.23 -8.50
N ALA A 20 0.60 -12.79 -9.64
CA ALA A 20 0.09 -11.61 -10.33
C ALA A 20 -1.35 -11.85 -10.81
N ALA A 21 -2.15 -10.78 -10.87
CA ALA A 21 -3.55 -10.80 -11.33
C ALA A 21 -4.51 -11.74 -10.56
N THR A 22 -4.08 -12.30 -9.43
CA THR A 22 -4.96 -13.05 -8.51
C THR A 22 -5.52 -12.10 -7.46
N GLU A 23 -6.79 -12.28 -7.10
CA GLU A 23 -7.44 -11.53 -6.01
C GLU A 23 -6.92 -12.04 -4.66
N PHE A 24 -6.51 -11.10 -3.81
CA PHE A 24 -6.18 -11.36 -2.40
C PHE A 24 -6.94 -10.38 -1.52
N THR A 25 -7.27 -10.80 -0.31
CA THR A 25 -7.77 -9.92 0.73
C THR A 25 -6.58 -9.32 1.46
N PHE A 26 -6.41 -8.01 1.39
CA PHE A 26 -5.35 -7.29 2.06
C PHE A 26 -5.85 -6.55 3.30
N MET A 27 -4.94 -6.31 4.23
CA MET A 27 -5.12 -5.41 5.37
C MET A 27 -3.96 -4.42 5.45
N VAL A 28 -4.23 -3.21 5.92
CA VAL A 28 -3.17 -2.22 6.19
C VAL A 28 -2.52 -2.56 7.53
N ARG A 29 -1.22 -2.88 7.52
CA ARG A 29 -0.44 -3.15 8.73
C ARG A 29 0.15 -1.89 9.34
N LYS A 30 0.51 -0.95 8.49
CA LYS A 30 1.20 0.28 8.87
C LYS A 30 0.76 1.41 7.96
N ALA A 31 0.58 2.60 8.53
CA ALA A 31 0.28 3.82 7.80
C ALA A 31 1.07 4.98 8.43
N GLU A 32 1.84 5.70 7.62
CA GLU A 32 2.64 6.85 8.06
C GLU A 32 2.38 8.06 7.17
N LEU A 33 2.13 9.21 7.80
CA LEU A 33 2.06 10.51 7.12
C LEU A 33 3.46 11.05 6.87
N GLY A 34 3.68 11.61 5.70
CA GLY A 34 4.89 12.37 5.41
C GLY A 34 4.74 13.22 4.16
N PRO A 35 5.70 14.10 3.86
CA PRO A 35 5.66 14.91 2.65
C PRO A 35 5.82 14.02 1.41
N ALA A 36 5.08 14.33 0.35
CA ALA A 36 5.30 13.75 -0.97
C ALA A 36 6.70 14.14 -1.47
N LYS A 37 7.39 13.18 -2.13
CA LYS A 37 8.73 13.43 -2.67
C LYS A 37 8.72 14.44 -3.82
N ASN A 38 7.62 14.54 -4.54
CA ASN A 38 7.47 15.38 -5.72
C ASN A 38 6.30 16.34 -5.54
N ILE A 39 6.43 17.53 -6.11
CA ILE A 39 5.35 18.50 -6.23
C ILE A 39 4.22 17.91 -7.08
N ASN A 40 2.97 18.09 -6.63
CA ASN A 40 1.80 17.70 -7.41
C ASN A 40 1.71 18.58 -8.67
N LYS A 41 1.64 17.94 -9.85
CA LYS A 41 1.62 18.62 -11.15
C LYS A 41 0.40 19.52 -11.37
N ASN A 42 -0.72 19.22 -10.71
CA ASN A 42 -1.97 19.96 -10.86
C ASN A 42 -2.05 21.15 -9.89
N THR A 43 -1.53 20.99 -8.66
CA THR A 43 -1.65 22.02 -7.61
C THR A 43 -0.38 22.85 -7.42
N GLY A 44 0.76 22.42 -7.97
CA GLY A 44 2.05 23.10 -7.85
C GLY A 44 2.63 23.10 -6.44
N LYS A 45 2.09 22.29 -5.51
CA LYS A 45 2.51 22.23 -4.11
C LYS A 45 3.06 20.87 -3.73
N ILE A 46 3.94 20.84 -2.73
CA ILE A 46 4.29 19.60 -2.03
C ILE A 46 3.09 19.25 -1.14
N GLU A 47 2.47 18.12 -1.43
CA GLU A 47 1.30 17.62 -0.70
C GLU A 47 1.73 16.54 0.29
N ASP A 48 0.88 16.28 1.28
CA ASP A 48 1.09 15.14 2.16
C ASP A 48 0.85 13.82 1.39
N ARG A 49 1.53 12.77 1.83
CA ARG A 49 1.31 11.40 1.39
C ARG A 49 1.16 10.49 2.60
N ILE A 50 0.46 9.40 2.38
CA ILE A 50 0.34 8.31 3.33
C ILE A 50 1.06 7.12 2.73
N ALA A 51 2.14 6.71 3.39
CA ALA A 51 2.86 5.51 3.06
C ALA A 51 2.27 4.35 3.87
N CYS A 52 1.84 3.31 3.19
CA CYS A 52 1.22 2.14 3.80
C CYS A 52 1.94 0.85 3.45
N GLU A 53 2.01 -0.01 4.46
CA GLU A 53 2.38 -1.41 4.29
C GLU A 53 1.10 -2.22 4.33
N VAL A 54 0.83 -2.98 3.27
CA VAL A 54 -0.33 -3.87 3.21
C VAL A 54 0.15 -5.31 3.07
N PHE A 55 -0.60 -6.23 3.67
CA PHE A 55 -0.27 -7.66 3.66
C PHE A 55 -1.53 -8.46 3.37
N PRO A 56 -1.41 -9.59 2.65
CA PRO A 56 -2.55 -10.44 2.37
C PRO A 56 -2.95 -11.23 3.63
N LEU A 57 -4.24 -11.51 3.77
CA LEU A 57 -4.83 -12.31 4.83
C LEU A 57 -5.10 -13.75 4.39
N ASP A 58 -4.98 -14.04 3.09
CA ASP A 58 -5.15 -15.37 2.52
C ASP A 58 -4.08 -16.34 3.07
N ALA A 59 -4.53 -17.54 3.42
CA ALA A 59 -3.68 -18.55 4.06
C ALA A 59 -2.45 -18.88 3.22
N GLY A 60 -1.27 -18.83 3.84
CA GLY A 60 0.02 -19.13 3.20
C GLY A 60 0.72 -17.93 2.57
N TRP A 61 0.17 -16.71 2.69
CA TRP A 61 0.72 -15.48 2.13
C TRP A 61 0.98 -14.38 3.16
N GLU A 62 0.63 -14.59 4.43
CA GLU A 62 0.53 -13.58 5.49
C GLU A 62 1.85 -12.87 5.82
N ASP A 63 2.98 -13.46 5.43
CA ASP A 63 4.31 -12.91 5.61
C ASP A 63 4.75 -11.97 4.47
N ARG A 64 3.92 -11.81 3.44
CA ARG A 64 4.20 -10.95 2.28
C ARG A 64 3.77 -9.51 2.53
N ILE A 65 4.65 -8.57 2.21
CA ILE A 65 4.39 -7.15 2.37
C ILE A 65 4.41 -6.49 1.00
N VAL A 66 3.37 -5.71 0.73
CA VAL A 66 3.23 -4.84 -0.44
C VAL A 66 3.30 -3.40 0.05
N TYR A 67 4.29 -2.65 -0.42
CA TYR A 67 4.45 -1.24 -0.07
C TYR A 67 3.63 -0.38 -1.02
N GLN A 68 2.66 0.35 -0.48
CA GLN A 68 1.79 1.24 -1.23
C GLN A 68 1.92 2.68 -0.74
N ASN A 69 2.09 3.62 -1.65
CA ASN A 69 1.98 5.04 -1.33
C ASN A 69 0.68 5.59 -1.90
N TRP A 70 -0.06 6.31 -1.06
CA TRP A 70 -1.24 7.05 -1.45
C TRP A 70 -0.97 8.55 -1.25
N SER A 71 -1.22 9.37 -2.27
CA SER A 71 -1.08 10.82 -2.15
C SER A 71 -2.39 11.40 -1.62
N LEU A 72 -2.33 12.16 -0.52
CA LEU A 72 -3.48 12.80 0.10
C LEU A 72 -3.08 14.24 0.40
N SER A 73 -3.53 15.21 -0.37
CA SER A 73 -3.50 16.58 0.14
C SER A 73 -4.64 16.75 1.15
N PRO A 74 -4.45 17.45 2.28
CA PRO A 74 -5.54 17.67 3.24
C PRO A 74 -6.80 18.30 2.59
N ARG A 75 -6.61 19.14 1.57
CA ARG A 75 -7.69 19.70 0.73
C ARG A 75 -8.14 18.78 -0.41
N ALA A 76 -7.44 17.67 -0.67
CA ALA A 76 -7.88 16.64 -1.60
C ALA A 76 -9.22 16.09 -1.15
N LEU A 77 -9.39 15.83 0.15
CA LEU A 77 -10.62 15.35 0.79
C LEU A 77 -11.83 16.28 0.57
N GLU A 78 -11.59 17.58 0.47
CA GLU A 78 -12.60 18.61 0.19
C GLU A 78 -12.78 18.89 -1.32
N SER A 79 -11.88 18.39 -2.18
CA SER A 79 -11.93 18.64 -3.63
C SER A 79 -12.84 17.64 -4.36
N ASP A 80 -13.77 18.12 -5.17
CA ASP A 80 -14.63 17.27 -6.04
C ASP A 80 -13.85 16.49 -7.12
N SER A 81 -12.53 16.72 -7.26
CA SER A 81 -11.72 16.04 -8.25
C SER A 81 -11.40 14.60 -7.82
N PRO A 82 -11.84 13.58 -8.59
CA PRO A 82 -11.57 12.18 -8.28
C PRO A 82 -10.11 11.78 -8.55
N THR A 83 -9.23 12.70 -8.93
CA THR A 83 -7.83 12.39 -9.30
C THR A 83 -6.94 11.97 -8.14
N PHE A 84 -7.39 12.12 -6.89
CA PHE A 84 -6.64 11.67 -5.72
C PHE A 84 -6.79 10.14 -5.53
N SER A 85 -5.67 9.42 -5.66
CA SER A 85 -5.62 7.95 -5.61
C SER A 85 -6.21 7.38 -4.31
N ILE A 86 -6.10 8.12 -3.22
CA ILE A 86 -6.63 7.73 -1.92
C ILE A 86 -8.14 7.93 -1.77
N LYS A 87 -8.73 8.94 -2.42
CA LYS A 87 -10.19 9.12 -2.41
C LYS A 87 -10.87 7.96 -3.11
N LYS A 88 -10.37 7.59 -4.29
CA LYS A 88 -10.86 6.42 -5.02
C LYS A 88 -10.72 5.17 -4.17
N PHE A 89 -9.60 5.01 -3.46
CA PHE A 89 -9.41 3.92 -2.53
C PHE A 89 -10.49 3.92 -1.43
N PHE A 90 -10.67 5.02 -0.69
CA PHE A 90 -11.68 5.13 0.36
C PHE A 90 -13.10 4.87 -0.13
N THR A 91 -13.44 5.38 -1.32
CA THR A 91 -14.73 5.08 -1.96
C THR A 91 -14.90 3.59 -2.25
N VAL A 92 -13.88 2.94 -2.82
CA VAL A 92 -13.93 1.51 -3.16
C VAL A 92 -14.02 0.62 -1.91
N VAL A 93 -13.33 0.99 -0.83
CA VAL A 93 -13.34 0.21 0.42
C VAL A 93 -14.45 0.64 1.39
N GLY A 94 -15.29 1.62 1.01
CA GLY A 94 -16.39 2.10 1.83
C GLY A 94 -15.96 2.81 3.12
N PHE A 95 -14.73 3.31 3.19
CA PHE A 95 -14.21 3.99 4.37
C PHE A 95 -14.70 5.43 4.43
N ASN A 96 -15.43 5.79 5.48
CA ASN A 96 -15.93 7.14 5.69
C ASN A 96 -14.88 7.98 6.45
N VAL A 97 -14.32 8.98 5.77
CA VAL A 97 -13.28 9.83 6.34
C VAL A 97 -13.93 10.96 7.13
N GLY A 98 -13.86 10.87 8.47
CA GLY A 98 -14.29 11.96 9.34
C GLY A 98 -13.34 13.16 9.31
N PRO A 99 -13.77 14.35 9.78
CA PRO A 99 -12.95 15.56 9.80
C PRO A 99 -11.71 15.49 10.73
N GLN A 100 -11.63 14.49 11.60
CA GLN A 100 -10.52 14.26 12.55
C GLN A 100 -9.87 12.88 12.40
N TRP A 101 -9.97 12.27 11.22
CA TRP A 101 -9.42 10.94 10.98
C TRP A 101 -7.90 10.89 11.16
N SER A 102 -7.39 9.72 11.54
CA SER A 102 -5.99 9.45 11.82
C SER A 102 -5.46 8.29 10.97
N THR A 103 -4.13 8.14 10.88
CA THR A 103 -3.53 6.99 10.20
C THR A 103 -3.83 5.67 10.91
N GLU A 104 -4.17 5.69 12.19
CA GLU A 104 -4.54 4.48 12.94
C GLU A 104 -5.86 3.89 12.44
N ASP A 105 -6.79 4.74 12.00
CA ASP A 105 -8.08 4.29 11.46
C ASP A 105 -7.88 3.43 10.19
N LEU A 106 -6.81 3.69 9.43
CA LEU A 106 -6.46 2.95 8.22
C LEU A 106 -6.08 1.50 8.51
N LEU A 107 -5.55 1.20 9.70
CA LEU A 107 -5.09 -0.13 10.09
C LEU A 107 -6.26 -1.13 10.16
N THR A 108 -7.49 -0.64 10.33
CA THR A 108 -8.69 -1.47 10.40
C THR A 108 -9.22 -1.87 9.02
N ILE A 109 -8.76 -1.22 7.95
CA ILE A 109 -9.30 -1.39 6.61
C ILE A 109 -8.83 -2.72 6.02
N LYS A 110 -9.80 -3.52 5.58
CA LYS A 110 -9.60 -4.73 4.78
C LYS A 110 -10.23 -4.53 3.40
N PHE A 111 -9.55 -5.02 2.37
CA PHE A 111 -10.01 -4.83 1.00
C PHE A 111 -9.49 -5.92 0.07
N VAL A 112 -10.22 -6.17 -1.02
CA VAL A 112 -9.80 -7.10 -2.06
C VAL A 112 -9.05 -6.35 -3.16
N ALA A 113 -7.87 -6.84 -3.53
CA ALA A 113 -7.05 -6.25 -4.59
C ALA A 113 -6.26 -7.30 -5.37
N THR A 114 -5.75 -6.89 -6.54
CA THR A 114 -4.79 -7.67 -7.33
C THR A 114 -3.41 -7.02 -7.27
N VAL A 115 -2.36 -7.83 -7.48
CA VAL A 115 -0.97 -7.35 -7.55
C VAL A 115 -0.40 -7.44 -8.96
N LYS A 116 0.54 -6.55 -9.25
CA LYS A 116 1.43 -6.59 -10.42
C LYS A 116 2.88 -6.42 -9.98
N TYR A 117 3.77 -6.72 -10.92
CA TYR A 117 5.21 -6.52 -10.73
C TYR A 117 5.71 -5.50 -11.74
N LYS A 118 6.46 -4.51 -11.26
CA LYS A 118 7.15 -3.59 -12.15
C LYS A 118 8.35 -4.30 -12.76
N GLU A 119 8.48 -4.20 -14.08
CA GLU A 119 9.62 -4.71 -14.82
C GLU A 119 10.93 -4.12 -14.26
N GLY A 120 11.90 -4.98 -13.94
CA GLY A 120 13.19 -4.60 -13.37
C GLY A 120 13.26 -4.40 -11.85
N ASP A 121 12.14 -4.17 -11.15
CA ASP A 121 12.14 -3.96 -9.68
C ASP A 121 11.73 -5.23 -8.91
N ASN A 122 10.99 -6.15 -9.54
CA ASN A 122 10.49 -7.41 -8.94
C ASN A 122 9.69 -7.24 -7.63
N ARG A 123 9.41 -6.01 -7.19
CA ARG A 123 8.60 -5.70 -6.02
C ARG A 123 7.11 -5.79 -6.38
N PRO A 124 6.29 -6.45 -5.55
CA PRO A 124 4.85 -6.45 -5.75
C PRO A 124 4.32 -5.04 -5.54
N GLN A 125 3.40 -4.63 -6.40
CA GLN A 125 2.64 -3.38 -6.30
C GLN A 125 1.16 -3.72 -6.43
N LEU A 126 0.29 -2.97 -5.74
CA LEU A 126 -1.14 -3.09 -6.00
C LEU A 126 -1.42 -2.67 -7.45
N ASP A 127 -2.08 -3.54 -8.20
CA ASP A 127 -2.55 -3.21 -9.54
C ASP A 127 -3.91 -2.50 -9.47
N LYS A 128 -4.89 -3.15 -8.84
CA LYS A 128 -6.25 -2.64 -8.70
C LYS A 128 -6.81 -3.00 -7.33
N VAL A 129 -7.49 -2.05 -6.70
CA VAL A 129 -8.36 -2.29 -5.55
C VAL A 129 -9.78 -2.48 -6.08
N LEU A 130 -10.41 -3.59 -5.74
CA LEU A 130 -11.66 -4.05 -6.36
C LEU A 130 -12.89 -3.72 -5.52
N ARG A 131 -12.83 -3.98 -4.20
CA ARG A 131 -13.93 -3.79 -3.25
C ARG A 131 -13.43 -3.83 -1.80
N GLY A 132 -14.23 -3.31 -0.86
CA GLY A 132 -14.09 -3.62 0.56
C GLY A 132 -14.28 -5.13 0.82
N ALA A 133 -13.66 -5.62 1.90
CA ALA A 133 -13.74 -7.02 2.33
C ALA A 133 -14.64 -7.19 3.56
#